data_AF-A0ABD5F3U6-F1
#
_entry.id   AF-A0ABD5F3U6-F1
#
_cell.length_a   1.000
_cell.length_b   1.000
_cell.length_c   1.000
_cell.angle_alpha   90.00
_cell.angle_beta   90.00
_cell.angle_gamma   90.00
#
_symmetry.space_group_name_H-M   'P 1'
#
loop_
_entity.id
_entity.type
_entity.pdbx_description
1 polymer ?
#
loop_
_entity_poly.entity_id
_entity_poly.type
_entity_poly.pdbx_seq_one_letter_code
_entity_poly.pdbx_strand_id
1 'polypeptide(L)'
;MRTLLEPLLPYEGALWIFRVVLAGCLIAHVGCAVLLTRRAHVARGRFRRRGLGLRSFTARTMLVSGLVLLLFIVFHILDLTVGTRPFASASFAGATESTSHAYDNLIASFSRPGVAVFYLLAMAVLGAHLLHGLWTAVNDLGVTGARARQVG
;
A
#
# COMPACT_ATOMS: atom_id res chain seq x y z
N MET A 1 13.05 -11.64 -33.80
CA MET A 1 12.62 -10.22 -33.69
C MET A 1 12.42 -9.84 -32.22
N ARG A 2 13.51 -9.68 -31.44
CA ARG A 2 13.46 -9.24 -30.01
C ARG A 2 14.65 -8.36 -29.59
N THR A 3 15.43 -7.87 -30.56
CA THR A 3 16.79 -7.34 -30.32
C THR A 3 16.92 -5.84 -30.62
N LEU A 4 15.81 -5.10 -30.74
CA LEU A 4 15.82 -3.66 -31.03
C LEU A 4 15.28 -2.76 -29.90
N LEU A 5 14.76 -3.35 -28.81
CA LEU A 5 14.21 -2.61 -27.67
C LEU A 5 15.09 -2.66 -26.41
N GLU A 6 16.32 -3.17 -26.52
CA GLU A 6 17.23 -3.41 -25.39
C GLU A 6 18.21 -2.27 -25.01
N PRO A 7 18.42 -1.17 -25.78
CA PRO A 7 19.28 -0.09 -25.30
C PRO A 7 18.54 1.09 -24.63
N LEU A 8 17.19 1.12 -24.62
CA LEU A 8 16.44 2.32 -24.21
C LEU A 8 15.99 2.35 -22.74
N LEU A 9 15.95 1.21 -22.05
CA LEU A 9 15.70 1.14 -20.61
C LEU A 9 16.60 0.06 -20.02
N PRO A 10 17.77 0.40 -19.43
CA PRO A 10 18.41 -0.55 -18.51
C PRO A 10 17.32 -1.01 -17.54
N TYR A 11 17.12 -2.33 -17.44
CA TYR A 11 16.08 -2.94 -16.62
C TYR A 11 16.05 -2.33 -15.19
N GLU A 12 17.22 -1.94 -14.68
CA GLU A 12 17.37 -1.20 -13.43
C GLU A 12 16.77 0.20 -13.42
N GLY A 13 16.93 0.98 -14.50
CA GLY A 13 16.38 2.33 -14.63
C GLY A 13 14.85 2.33 -14.64
N ALA A 14 14.25 1.37 -15.37
CA ALA A 14 12.79 1.19 -15.35
C ALA A 14 12.29 0.83 -13.94
N LEU A 15 12.97 -0.10 -13.25
CA LEU A 15 12.62 -0.48 -11.88
C LEU A 15 12.72 0.69 -10.90
N TRP A 16 13.75 1.53 -11.03
CA TRP A 16 13.90 2.74 -10.22
C TRP A 16 12.77 3.74 -10.45
N ILE A 17 12.39 3.97 -11.72
CA ILE A 17 11.26 4.84 -12.05
C ILE A 17 9.99 4.29 -11.40
N PHE A 18 9.68 3.00 -11.58
CA PHE A 18 8.51 2.39 -10.94
C PHE A 18 8.56 2.52 -9.41
N ARG A 19 9.72 2.29 -8.79
CA ARG A 19 9.89 2.40 -7.34
C ARG A 19 9.61 3.82 -6.84
N VAL A 20 10.15 4.84 -7.50
CA VAL A 20 9.94 6.25 -7.13
C VAL A 20 8.49 6.66 -7.33
N VAL A 21 7.87 6.29 -8.46
CA VAL A 21 6.48 6.62 -8.76
C VAL A 21 5.52 5.95 -7.76
N LEU A 22 5.71 4.65 -7.48
CA LEU A 22 4.88 3.92 -6.52
C LEU A 22 5.06 4.46 -5.09
N ALA A 23 6.30 4.77 -4.69
CA ALA A 23 6.56 5.39 -3.39
C ALA A 23 5.91 6.78 -3.29
N GLY A 24 6.01 7.61 -4.33
CA GLY A 24 5.36 8.91 -4.39
C GLY A 24 3.84 8.80 -4.29
N CYS A 25 3.23 7.88 -5.04
CA CYS A 25 1.79 7.63 -4.97
C CYS A 25 1.34 7.17 -3.58
N LEU A 26 2.10 6.26 -2.94
CA LEU A 26 1.83 5.81 -1.59
C LEU A 26 1.89 6.95 -0.57
N ILE A 27 2.93 7.80 -0.64
CA ILE A 27 3.07 8.96 0.24
C ILE A 27 1.91 9.93 0.04
N ALA A 28 1.55 10.22 -1.21
CA ALA A 28 0.41 11.09 -1.51
C ALA A 28 -0.91 10.50 -0.98
N HIS A 29 -1.13 9.19 -1.15
CA HIS A 29 -2.31 8.49 -0.67
C HIS A 29 -2.44 8.57 0.86
N VAL A 30 -1.37 8.26 1.59
CA VAL A 30 -1.32 8.35 3.06
C VAL A 30 -1.47 9.80 3.51
N GLY A 31 -0.82 10.75 2.82
CA GLY A 31 -0.94 12.19 3.08
C GLY A 31 -2.39 12.67 2.98
N CYS A 32 -3.10 12.31 1.91
CA CYS A 32 -4.52 12.58 1.75
C CYS A 32 -5.35 11.99 2.90
N ALA A 33 -5.11 10.73 3.26
CA ALA A 33 -5.82 10.08 4.37
C ALA A 33 -5.62 10.81 5.71
N VAL A 34 -4.38 11.24 6.01
CA VAL A 34 -4.05 12.00 7.23
C VAL A 34 -4.71 13.39 7.21
N LEU A 35 -4.65 14.09 6.08
CA LEU A 35 -5.27 15.41 5.91
C LEU A 35 -6.79 15.34 6.11
N LEU A 36 -7.46 14.36 5.49
CA LEU A 36 -8.90 14.15 5.68
C LEU A 36 -9.23 13.85 7.14
N THR A 37 -8.43 12.98 7.77
CA THR A 37 -8.61 12.62 9.18
C THR A 37 -8.48 13.85 10.06
N ARG A 38 -7.42 14.64 9.92
CA ARG A 38 -7.21 15.90 10.64
C ARG A 38 -8.34 16.88 10.42
N ARG A 39 -8.76 17.11 9.17
CA ARG A 39 -9.87 18.01 8.84
C ARG A 39 -11.18 17.55 9.49
N ALA A 40 -11.45 16.25 9.52
CA ALA A 40 -12.60 15.66 10.20
C ALA A 40 -12.48 15.76 11.74
N HIS A 41 -11.26 15.78 12.30
CA HIS A 41 -11.05 16.05 13.74
C HIS A 41 -11.30 17.52 14.09
N VAL A 42 -10.77 18.48 13.29
CA VAL A 42 -10.96 19.91 13.53
C VAL A 42 -12.40 20.34 13.32
N ALA A 43 -13.09 19.77 12.33
CA ALA A 43 -14.51 20.07 12.05
C ALA A 43 -15.50 19.41 13.03
N ARG A 44 -15.04 18.57 13.96
CA ARG A 44 -15.89 18.01 15.03
C ARG A 44 -16.18 19.09 16.07
N GLY A 45 -17.26 19.84 15.86
CA GLY A 45 -17.83 20.73 16.88
C GLY A 45 -18.30 19.98 18.14
N ARG A 46 -18.72 20.75 19.17
CA ARG A 46 -19.05 20.26 20.53
C ARG A 46 -20.18 19.21 20.60
N PHE A 47 -20.90 18.96 19.50
CA PHE A 47 -21.92 17.93 19.39
C PHE A 47 -21.49 16.80 18.45
N ARG A 48 -21.38 15.59 18.99
CA ARG A 48 -21.18 14.36 18.21
C ARG A 48 -22.46 14.11 17.41
N ARG A 49 -22.42 14.21 16.07
CA ARG A 49 -23.56 13.81 15.19
C ARG A 49 -23.98 12.38 15.54
N ARG A 50 -25.14 12.22 16.18
CA ARG A 50 -25.78 10.91 16.39
C ARG A 50 -26.33 10.41 15.05
N GLY A 51 -26.16 9.12 14.74
CA GLY A 51 -26.71 8.47 13.54
C GLY A 51 -25.72 8.05 12.44
N LEU A 52 -24.40 8.18 12.63
CA LEU A 52 -23.39 7.81 11.63
C LEU A 52 -22.79 6.39 11.81
N GLY A 53 -23.43 5.49 12.55
CA GLY A 53 -22.84 4.21 13.01
C GLY A 53 -22.11 3.43 11.91
N LEU A 54 -22.79 3.19 10.77
CA LEU A 54 -22.22 2.43 9.65
C LEU A 54 -21.14 3.22 8.90
N ARG A 55 -21.34 4.50 8.59
CA ARG A 55 -20.33 5.36 7.93
C ARG A 55 -19.07 5.54 8.78
N SER A 56 -19.22 5.64 10.10
CA SER A 56 -18.10 5.74 11.04
C SER A 56 -17.37 4.42 11.21
N PHE A 57 -18.06 3.29 11.08
CA PHE A 57 -17.44 1.97 11.11
C PHE A 57 -16.62 1.72 9.84
N THR A 58 -17.19 1.94 8.66
CA THR A 58 -16.47 1.82 7.37
C THR A 58 -15.26 2.76 7.27
N ALA A 59 -15.39 4.00 7.75
CA ALA A 59 -14.25 4.94 7.77
C ALA A 59 -13.15 4.50 8.74
N ARG A 60 -13.52 3.85 9.86
CA ARG A 60 -12.55 3.36 10.85
C ARG A 60 -11.83 2.10 10.35
N THR A 61 -12.53 1.18 9.68
CA THR A 61 -11.90 -0.03 9.11
C THR A 61 -10.88 0.32 8.03
N MET A 62 -11.15 1.34 7.20
CA MET A 62 -10.20 1.83 6.18
C MET A 62 -8.91 2.42 6.76
N LEU A 63 -9.03 3.18 7.85
CA LEU A 63 -7.86 3.72 8.58
C LEU A 63 -7.05 2.60 9.25
N VAL A 64 -7.73 1.65 9.88
CA VAL A 64 -7.07 0.51 10.56
C VAL A 64 -6.37 -0.38 9.53
N SER A 65 -7.06 -0.78 8.45
CA SER A 65 -6.45 -1.61 7.40
C SER A 65 -5.27 -0.89 6.73
N GLY A 66 -5.40 0.41 6.45
CA GLY A 66 -4.32 1.21 5.87
C GLY A 66 -3.10 1.30 6.79
N LEU A 67 -3.31 1.46 8.10
CA LEU A 67 -2.21 1.47 9.07
C LEU A 67 -1.52 0.10 9.19
N VAL A 68 -2.29 -0.98 9.21
CA VAL A 68 -1.74 -2.36 9.20
C VAL A 68 -0.90 -2.60 7.95
N LEU A 69 -1.39 -2.17 6.78
CA LEU A 69 -0.66 -2.28 5.52
C LEU A 69 0.61 -1.42 5.49
N LEU A 70 0.57 -0.22 6.06
CA LEU A 70 1.76 0.62 6.16
C LEU A 70 2.86 -0.06 6.98
N LEU A 71 2.50 -0.66 8.12
CA LEU A 71 3.44 -1.45 8.93
C LEU A 71 3.95 -2.69 8.17
N PHE A 72 3.07 -3.37 7.42
CA PHE A 72 3.47 -4.47 6.55
C PHE A 72 4.46 -4.03 5.47
N ILE A 73 4.27 -2.87 4.84
CA ILE A 73 5.19 -2.35 3.82
C ILE A 73 6.57 -2.07 4.42
N VAL A 74 6.64 -1.49 5.63
CA VAL A 74 7.91 -1.29 6.33
C VAL A 74 8.58 -2.64 6.61
N PHE A 75 7.84 -3.61 7.14
CA PHE A 75 8.35 -4.97 7.35
C PHE A 75 8.87 -5.59 6.04
N HIS A 76 8.09 -5.50 4.97
CA HIS A 76 8.40 -6.05 3.66
C HIS A 76 9.69 -5.48 3.08
N ILE A 77 9.89 -4.16 3.20
CA ILE A 77 11.11 -3.50 2.75
C ILE A 77 12.30 -3.96 3.61
N LEU A 78 12.15 -4.04 4.93
CA LEU A 78 13.23 -4.50 5.81
C LEU A 78 13.62 -5.96 5.58
N ASP A 79 12.63 -6.83 5.34
CA ASP A 79 12.81 -8.27 5.15
C ASP A 79 13.40 -8.61 3.77
N LEU A 80 12.85 -8.02 2.69
CA LEU A 80 13.17 -8.41 1.31
C LEU A 80 14.03 -7.40 0.54
N THR A 81 14.06 -6.12 0.94
CA THR A 81 14.84 -5.08 0.24
C THR A 81 16.14 -4.73 0.95
N VAL A 82 16.10 -4.50 2.27
CA VAL A 82 17.26 -4.01 3.04
C VAL A 82 18.02 -5.14 3.71
N GLY A 83 17.37 -6.25 4.05
CA GLY A 83 18.04 -7.38 4.69
C GLY A 83 18.42 -7.13 6.15
N THR A 84 17.68 -6.28 6.87
CA THR A 84 18.05 -5.88 8.23
C THR A 84 17.76 -7.02 9.21
N ARG A 85 18.80 -7.55 9.85
CA ARG A 85 18.66 -8.51 10.97
C ARG A 85 18.04 -7.79 12.18
N PRO A 86 17.08 -8.39 12.91
CA PRO A 86 16.63 -9.79 12.91
C PRO A 86 15.43 -10.10 11.99
N PHE A 87 15.00 -9.15 11.16
CA PHE A 87 13.79 -9.30 10.35
C PHE A 87 14.03 -10.19 9.13
N ALA A 88 15.16 -9.97 8.44
CA ALA A 88 15.56 -10.74 7.27
C ALA A 88 16.03 -12.17 7.58
N SER A 89 15.89 -13.06 6.60
CA SER A 89 16.42 -14.43 6.67
C SER A 89 17.95 -14.46 6.80
N ALA A 90 18.49 -15.51 7.43
CA ALA A 90 19.93 -15.65 7.65
C ALA A 90 20.74 -15.72 6.34
N SER A 91 20.08 -16.11 5.24
CA SER A 91 20.62 -16.26 3.89
C SER A 91 20.28 -15.08 2.97
N PHE A 92 19.90 -13.92 3.52
CA PHE A 92 19.61 -12.73 2.71
C PHE A 92 20.82 -12.35 1.83
N ALA A 93 20.60 -12.27 0.52
CA ALA A 93 21.55 -11.73 -0.44
C ALA A 93 21.00 -10.43 -1.06
N GLY A 94 21.79 -9.35 -1.00
CA GLY A 94 21.42 -8.10 -1.68
C GLY A 94 21.41 -8.26 -3.20
N ALA A 95 20.59 -7.47 -3.88
CA ALA A 95 20.63 -7.42 -5.34
C ALA A 95 22.03 -6.96 -5.81
N THR A 96 22.65 -7.73 -6.71
CA THR A 96 23.92 -7.38 -7.37
C THR A 96 23.59 -6.91 -8.79
N GLU A 97 24.42 -6.06 -9.40
CA GLU A 97 24.18 -5.45 -10.73
C GLU A 97 23.85 -6.47 -11.85
N SER A 98 24.22 -7.73 -11.69
CA SER A 98 23.95 -8.80 -12.65
C SER A 98 22.86 -9.79 -12.25
N THR A 99 22.36 -9.78 -11.00
CA THR A 99 21.37 -10.77 -10.53
C THR A 99 20.55 -10.24 -9.36
N SER A 100 19.22 -10.33 -9.51
CA SER A 100 18.27 -10.07 -8.43
C SER A 100 18.02 -11.35 -7.63
N HIS A 101 18.42 -11.36 -6.36
CA HIS A 101 18.14 -12.45 -5.41
C HIS A 101 16.79 -12.31 -4.70
N ALA A 102 15.88 -11.47 -5.21
CA ALA A 102 14.59 -11.21 -4.58
C ALA A 102 13.73 -12.48 -4.43
N TYR A 103 13.79 -13.39 -5.42
CA TYR A 103 13.08 -14.67 -5.37
C TYR A 103 13.64 -15.61 -4.30
N ASP A 104 14.97 -15.72 -4.22
CA ASP A 104 15.64 -16.57 -3.22
C ASP A 104 15.40 -16.06 -1.80
N ASN A 105 15.47 -14.73 -1.60
CA ASN A 105 15.16 -14.08 -0.33
C ASN A 105 13.70 -14.31 0.09
N LEU A 106 12.76 -14.30 -0.87
CA LEU A 106 11.35 -14.60 -0.60
C LEU A 106 11.16 -16.04 -0.13
N ILE A 107 11.77 -17.01 -0.81
CA ILE A 107 11.72 -18.43 -0.41
C ILE A 107 12.33 -18.60 0.98
N ALA A 108 13.48 -17.98 1.24
CA ALA A 108 14.13 -18.03 2.54
C ALA A 108 13.27 -17.42 3.65
N SER A 109 12.56 -16.32 3.38
CA SER A 109 11.60 -15.73 4.32
C SER A 109 10.37 -16.61 4.54
N PHE A 110 9.85 -17.25 3.50
CA PHE A 110 8.69 -18.16 3.60
C PHE A 110 9.03 -19.50 4.24
N SER A 111 10.30 -19.88 4.29
CA SER A 111 10.77 -21.03 5.05
C SER A 111 10.57 -20.85 6.57
N ARG A 112 10.31 -19.62 7.04
CA ARG A 112 9.92 -19.31 8.42
C ARG A 112 8.39 -19.27 8.53
N PRO A 113 7.75 -20.27 9.17
CA PRO A 113 6.28 -20.40 9.16
C PRO A 113 5.56 -19.17 9.73
N GLY A 114 6.13 -18.51 10.75
CA GLY A 114 5.56 -17.28 11.31
C GLY A 114 5.52 -16.11 10.33
N VAL A 115 6.56 -15.94 9.50
CA VAL A 115 6.62 -14.89 8.48
C VAL A 115 5.67 -15.21 7.33
N ALA A 116 5.61 -16.47 6.91
CA ALA A 116 4.69 -16.93 5.87
C ALA A 116 3.21 -16.66 6.26
N VAL A 117 2.81 -17.01 7.49
CA VAL A 117 1.45 -16.73 7.97
C VAL A 117 1.17 -15.23 8.03
N PHE A 118 2.13 -14.43 8.50
CA PHE A 118 2.01 -12.98 8.53
C PHE A 118 1.80 -12.39 7.12
N TYR A 119 2.56 -12.85 6.11
CA TYR A 119 2.38 -12.43 4.72
C TYR A 119 1.01 -12.83 4.16
N LEU A 120 0.55 -14.06 4.44
CA LEU A 120 -0.78 -14.52 4.06
C LEU A 120 -1.89 -13.62 4.62
N LEU A 121 -1.82 -13.30 5.92
CA LEU A 121 -2.77 -12.39 6.56
C LEU A 121 -2.68 -10.97 5.98
N ALA A 122 -1.48 -10.47 5.73
CA ALA A 122 -1.28 -9.16 5.12
C ALA A 122 -1.86 -9.08 3.70
N MET A 123 -1.72 -10.14 2.89
CA MET A 123 -2.33 -10.22 1.56
C MET A 123 -3.86 -10.24 1.63
N ALA A 124 -4.45 -10.92 2.62
CA ALA A 124 -5.89 -10.88 2.84
C ALA A 124 -6.38 -9.47 3.21
N VAL A 125 -5.65 -8.78 4.10
CA VAL A 125 -5.95 -7.38 4.47
C VAL A 125 -5.78 -6.44 3.27
N LEU A 126 -4.75 -6.65 2.45
CA LEU A 126 -4.52 -5.89 1.23
C LEU A 126 -5.69 -6.05 0.26
N GLY A 127 -6.13 -7.28 0.03
CA GLY A 127 -7.31 -7.57 -0.78
C GLY A 127 -8.54 -6.83 -0.26
N ALA A 128 -8.86 -6.97 1.03
CA ALA A 128 -10.00 -6.28 1.63
C ALA A 128 -9.90 -4.75 1.51
N HIS A 129 -8.73 -4.16 1.77
CA HIS A 129 -8.49 -2.73 1.64
C HIS A 129 -8.70 -2.22 0.21
N LEU A 130 -8.21 -2.97 -0.79
CA LEU A 130 -8.39 -2.63 -2.21
C LEU A 130 -9.86 -2.76 -2.64
N LEU A 131 -10.56 -3.83 -2.25
CA LEU A 131 -11.98 -3.99 -2.56
C LEU A 131 -12.80 -2.85 -1.96
N HIS A 132 -12.58 -2.53 -0.69
CA HIS A 132 -13.25 -1.40 -0.04
C HIS A 132 -12.90 -0.07 -0.72
N GLY A 133 -11.63 0.15 -1.08
CA GLY A 133 -11.15 1.38 -1.71
C GLY A 133 -11.74 1.59 -3.08
N LEU A 134 -11.70 0.56 -3.92
CA LEU A 134 -12.28 0.56 -5.25
C LEU A 134 -13.79 0.77 -5.17
N TRP A 135 -14.49 0.07 -4.27
CA TRP A 135 -15.92 0.27 -4.06
C TRP A 135 -16.24 1.72 -3.69
N THR A 136 -15.50 2.33 -2.77
CA THR A 136 -15.71 3.75 -2.41
C THR A 136 -15.43 4.69 -3.57
N ALA A 137 -14.32 4.48 -4.30
CA ALA A 137 -13.96 5.30 -5.46
C ALA A 137 -14.99 5.20 -6.58
N VAL A 138 -15.52 4.00 -6.84
CA VAL A 138 -16.58 3.78 -7.84
C VAL A 138 -17.90 4.40 -7.40
N ASN A 139 -18.27 4.41 -6.12
CA ASN A 139 -19.48 5.11 -5.68
C ASN A 139 -19.33 6.64 -5.76
N ASP A 140 -18.15 7.16 -5.40
CA ASP A 140 -17.86 8.59 -5.45
C ASP A 140 -17.75 9.11 -6.90
N LEU A 141 -17.16 8.33 -7.82
CA LEU A 141 -16.97 8.72 -9.23
C LEU A 141 -18.08 8.23 -10.17
N GLY A 142 -18.69 7.08 -9.90
CA GLY A 142 -19.58 6.35 -10.83
C GLY A 142 -21.06 6.36 -10.48
N VAL A 143 -21.47 6.65 -9.23
CA VAL A 143 -22.90 6.66 -8.83
C VAL A 143 -23.38 8.05 -8.38
N THR A 144 -22.48 9.01 -8.17
CA THR A 144 -22.88 10.37 -7.78
C THR A 144 -21.95 11.45 -8.34
N GLY A 145 -22.03 11.68 -9.65
CA GLY A 145 -21.89 13.02 -10.23
C GLY A 145 -22.93 14.04 -9.68
N ALA A 146 -23.37 13.94 -8.42
CA ALA A 146 -24.25 14.92 -7.79
C ALA A 146 -23.53 16.25 -7.52
N ARG A 147 -22.19 16.29 -7.59
CA ARG A 147 -21.42 17.54 -7.53
C ARG A 147 -21.38 18.31 -8.86
N ALA A 148 -21.75 17.69 -9.98
CA ALA A 148 -21.97 18.41 -11.24
C ALA A 148 -23.30 19.20 -11.23
N ARG A 149 -24.16 19.02 -10.20
CA ARG A 149 -25.48 19.66 -10.09
C ARG A 149 -25.55 20.84 -9.11
N GLN A 150 -24.43 21.22 -8.49
CA GLN A 150 -24.35 22.38 -7.58
C GLN A 150 -23.64 23.59 -8.21
N VAL A 151 -23.23 23.49 -9.47
CA VAL A 151 -22.81 24.63 -10.30
C VAL A 151 -23.80 24.74 -11.45
N GLY A 152 -25.07 24.96 -11.08
CA GLY A 152 -26.14 25.42 -11.96
C GLY A 152 -26.68 26.71 -11.36
#